data_AF-A0A7M2QVP4-F1
#
_entry.id   AF-A0A7M2QVP4-F1
#
_cell.length_a   1.000
_cell.length_b   1.000
_cell.length_c   1.000
_cell.angle_alpha   90.00
_cell.angle_beta   90.00
_cell.angle_gamma   90.00
#
_symmetry.space_group_name_H-M   'P 1'
#
loop_
_entity.id
_entity.type
_entity.pdbx_description
1 polymer ?
#
loop_
_entity_poly.entity_id
_entity_poly.type
_entity_poly.pdbx_seq_one_letter_code
_entity_poly.pdbx_strand_id
1 'polypeptide(L)'
;MQKKTRINVWVCVAILFLIGVNWFYPYSFLSVQKTLSFDADNIVVEAYTEELNDFAKNYEFSSEFNLTTERTQYILQMYEQEWLISKKPVKLKMNDLEAIIMEVKETREILLELAFRETYSHETKDYLKASIKSCLDLEESIRYLQNSQNNSRSTLTRQFRNIQGEFISNFDLYTSFYQSFKSDLLEK
;
A
#
# COMPACT_ATOMS: atom_id res chain seq x y z
N MET A 1 -9.85 53.36 -17.35
CA MET A 1 -10.62 52.39 -16.54
C MET A 1 -10.68 50.98 -17.15
N GLN A 2 -11.02 50.83 -18.43
CA GLN A 2 -11.18 49.51 -19.09
C GLN A 2 -9.97 48.56 -18.99
N LYS A 3 -8.73 49.09 -19.02
CA LYS A 3 -7.51 48.27 -18.95
C LYS A 3 -7.34 47.58 -17.59
N LYS A 4 -7.70 48.25 -16.48
CA LYS A 4 -7.71 47.65 -15.12
C LYS A 4 -8.80 46.56 -15.00
N THR A 5 -9.99 46.81 -15.54
CA THR A 5 -11.08 45.82 -15.54
C THR A 5 -10.71 44.56 -16.32
N ARG A 6 -10.05 44.70 -17.48
CA ARG A 6 -9.54 43.55 -18.26
C ARG A 6 -8.46 42.76 -17.52
N ILE A 7 -7.53 43.43 -16.83
CA ILE A 7 -6.50 42.76 -16.01
C ILE A 7 -7.17 41.95 -14.89
N ASN A 8 -8.15 42.51 -14.20
CA ASN A 8 -8.87 41.81 -13.13
C ASN A 8 -9.62 40.57 -13.65
N VAL A 9 -10.22 40.63 -14.84
CA VAL A 9 -10.88 39.48 -15.47
C VAL A 9 -9.88 38.36 -15.76
N TRP A 10 -8.72 38.66 -16.34
CA TRP A 10 -7.68 37.65 -16.60
C TRP A 10 -7.14 37.02 -15.33
N VAL A 11 -6.99 37.79 -14.25
CA VAL A 11 -6.60 37.27 -12.93
C VAL A 11 -7.67 36.32 -12.39
N CYS A 12 -8.96 36.67 -12.46
CA CYS A 12 -10.05 35.79 -12.05
C CYS A 12 -10.07 34.48 -12.85
N VAL A 13 -9.87 34.55 -14.17
CA VAL A 13 -9.80 33.35 -15.03
C VAL A 13 -8.61 32.46 -14.65
N ALA A 14 -7.44 33.05 -14.40
CA ALA A 14 -6.26 32.31 -13.97
C ALA A 14 -6.47 31.61 -12.62
N ILE A 15 -7.12 32.28 -11.66
CA ILE A 15 -7.46 31.68 -10.36
C ILE A 15 -8.43 30.51 -10.53
N LEU A 16 -9.50 30.68 -11.31
CA LEU A 16 -10.46 29.60 -11.58
C LEU A 16 -9.80 28.40 -12.27
N PHE A 17 -8.88 28.67 -13.20
CA PHE A 17 -8.10 27.62 -13.85
C PHE A 17 -7.25 26.83 -12.85
N LEU A 18 -6.51 27.51 -11.96
CA LEU A 18 -5.71 26.83 -10.93
C LEU A 18 -6.56 26.02 -9.96
N ILE A 19 -7.74 26.54 -9.56
CA ILE A 19 -8.70 25.78 -8.73
C ILE A 19 -9.17 24.52 -9.47
N GLY A 20 -9.50 24.63 -10.75
CA GLY A 20 -9.86 23.50 -11.60
C GLY A 20 -8.75 22.45 -11.68
N VAL A 21 -7.52 22.87 -11.96
CA VAL A 21 -6.36 21.97 -12.01
C VAL A 21 -6.13 21.27 -10.66
N ASN A 22 -6.19 22.00 -9.56
CA ASN A 22 -6.03 21.45 -8.20
C ASN A 22 -7.10 20.40 -7.88
N TRP A 23 -8.32 20.56 -8.40
CA TRP A 23 -9.39 19.56 -8.21
C TRP A 23 -9.21 18.34 -9.12
N PHE A 24 -9.04 18.56 -10.42
CA PHE A 24 -9.02 17.47 -11.42
C PHE A 24 -7.70 16.73 -11.51
N TYR A 25 -6.57 17.37 -11.21
CA TYR A 25 -5.22 16.82 -11.34
C TYR A 25 -4.40 17.06 -10.07
N PRO A 26 -4.72 16.36 -8.97
CA PRO A 26 -4.22 16.69 -7.64
C PRO A 26 -2.69 16.63 -7.55
N TYR A 27 -2.01 15.77 -8.33
CA TYR A 27 -0.55 15.65 -8.33
C TYR A 27 0.17 16.43 -9.45
N SER A 28 -0.56 17.22 -10.24
CA SER A 28 0.05 18.01 -11.31
C SER A 28 1.08 18.99 -10.75
N PHE A 29 2.10 19.31 -11.55
CA PHE A 29 3.05 20.37 -11.23
C PHE A 29 2.36 21.71 -10.94
N LEU A 30 1.22 21.97 -11.59
CA LEU A 30 0.42 23.18 -11.42
C LEU A 30 -0.54 23.13 -10.22
N SER A 31 -0.69 21.99 -9.57
CA SER A 31 -1.51 21.83 -8.37
C SER A 31 -0.81 22.47 -7.18
N VAL A 32 -1.54 23.31 -6.44
CA VAL A 32 -1.03 23.98 -5.23
C VAL A 32 -0.96 23.00 -4.07
N GLN A 33 -1.95 22.10 -3.96
CA GLN A 33 -2.03 21.08 -2.93
C GLN A 33 -1.89 19.70 -3.57
N LYS A 34 -0.66 19.15 -3.55
CA LYS A 34 -0.32 17.84 -4.10
C LYS A 34 -0.82 16.69 -3.22
N THR A 35 -2.13 16.57 -3.09
CA THR A 35 -2.78 15.60 -2.19
C THR A 35 -4.04 15.03 -2.82
N LEU A 36 -4.20 13.72 -2.71
CA LEU A 36 -5.42 12.99 -3.02
C LEU A 36 -6.12 12.59 -1.71
N SER A 37 -7.43 12.82 -1.62
CA SER A 37 -8.24 12.21 -0.56
C SER A 37 -8.68 10.84 -1.07
N PHE A 38 -8.05 9.78 -0.57
CA PHE A 38 -8.41 8.40 -0.90
C PHE A 38 -9.46 7.91 0.08
N ASP A 39 -10.57 7.40 -0.45
CA ASP A 39 -11.69 6.86 0.30
C ASP A 39 -11.88 5.40 -0.11
N ALA A 40 -11.42 4.51 0.76
CA ALA A 40 -11.52 3.07 0.57
C ALA A 40 -12.98 2.62 0.79
N ASP A 41 -13.37 1.52 0.15
CA ASP A 41 -14.69 0.96 0.41
C ASP A 41 -14.72 0.37 1.83
N ASN A 42 -15.64 0.85 2.66
CA ASN A 42 -15.75 0.43 4.06
C ASN A 42 -15.95 -1.08 4.22
N ILE A 43 -16.61 -1.75 3.27
CA ILE A 43 -16.82 -3.21 3.32
C ILE A 43 -15.47 -3.91 3.11
N VAL A 44 -14.67 -3.44 2.14
CA VAL A 44 -13.33 -3.98 1.87
C VAL A 44 -12.41 -3.76 3.06
N VAL A 45 -12.41 -2.55 3.63
CA VAL A 45 -11.61 -2.22 4.82
C VAL A 45 -11.99 -3.09 6.02
N GLU A 46 -13.29 -3.32 6.23
CA GLU A 46 -13.78 -4.14 7.34
C GLU A 46 -13.37 -5.60 7.22
N ALA A 47 -13.55 -6.20 6.05
CA ALA A 47 -13.12 -7.57 5.78
C ALA A 47 -11.60 -7.74 5.95
N TYR A 48 -10.82 -6.83 5.34
CA TYR A 48 -9.35 -6.87 5.46
C TYR A 48 -8.87 -6.70 6.91
N THR A 49 -9.49 -5.79 7.67
CA THR A 49 -9.13 -5.56 9.07
C THR A 49 -9.49 -6.78 9.94
N GLU A 50 -10.58 -7.48 9.63
CA GLU A 50 -10.93 -8.74 10.30
C GLU A 50 -9.88 -9.82 10.05
N GLU A 51 -9.49 -10.03 8.79
CA GLU A 51 -8.44 -10.97 8.40
C GLU A 51 -7.10 -10.66 9.08
N LEU A 52 -6.70 -9.39 9.12
CA LEU A 52 -5.46 -8.94 9.77
C LEU A 52 -5.48 -9.20 11.27
N ASN A 53 -6.60 -8.92 11.94
CA ASN A 53 -6.76 -9.19 13.37
C ASN A 53 -6.77 -10.69 13.69
N ASP A 54 -7.40 -11.49 12.83
CA ASP A 54 -7.44 -12.94 13.01
C ASP A 54 -6.07 -13.57 12.77
N PHE A 55 -5.30 -13.06 11.81
CA PHE A 55 -3.89 -13.43 11.66
C PHE A 55 -3.09 -13.09 12.92
N ALA A 56 -3.19 -11.85 13.42
CA ALA A 56 -2.45 -11.39 14.59
C ALA A 56 -2.72 -12.24 15.85
N LYS A 57 -3.98 -12.61 16.11
CA LYS A 57 -4.35 -13.52 17.21
C LYS A 57 -3.72 -14.90 17.09
N ASN A 58 -3.58 -15.42 15.87
CA ASN A 58 -3.06 -16.76 15.60
C ASN A 58 -1.52 -16.82 15.56
N TYR A 59 -0.88 -15.67 15.41
CA TYR A 59 0.58 -15.48 15.34
C TYR A 59 1.28 -15.57 16.72
N GLU A 60 0.63 -15.17 17.83
CA GLU A 60 1.26 -15.14 19.17
C GLU A 60 1.66 -16.52 19.75
N PHE A 61 1.44 -17.62 19.02
CA PHE A 61 1.60 -18.97 19.53
C PHE A 61 2.87 -19.67 18.99
N SER A 62 4.03 -19.36 19.56
CA SER A 62 5.13 -20.34 19.68
C SER A 62 6.05 -20.02 20.87
N SER A 63 6.21 -20.96 21.80
CA SER A 63 7.15 -20.86 22.93
C SER A 63 8.62 -21.03 22.53
N GLU A 64 8.88 -21.44 21.29
CA GLU A 64 10.22 -21.57 20.73
C GLU A 64 10.59 -20.33 19.91
N PHE A 65 11.82 -19.87 20.07
CA PHE A 65 12.39 -18.80 19.27
C PHE A 65 12.56 -19.28 17.82
N ASN A 66 11.75 -18.76 16.91
CA ASN A 66 11.90 -18.98 15.47
C ASN A 66 12.01 -17.62 14.74
N LEU A 67 12.98 -17.52 13.83
CA LEU A 67 13.23 -16.28 13.08
C LEU A 67 12.02 -15.85 12.24
N THR A 68 11.29 -16.79 11.66
CA THR A 68 10.05 -16.52 10.91
C THR A 68 9.02 -15.82 11.79
N THR A 69 8.81 -16.34 13.00
CA THR A 69 7.93 -15.72 13.99
C THR A 69 8.48 -14.33 14.35
N GLU A 70 9.74 -14.22 14.79
CA GLU A 70 10.36 -12.93 15.14
C GLU A 70 10.24 -11.86 14.04
N ARG A 71 10.35 -12.27 12.78
CA ARG A 71 10.31 -11.36 11.63
C ARG A 71 8.90 -10.94 11.22
N THR A 72 7.88 -11.71 11.56
CA THR A 72 6.48 -11.44 11.21
C THR A 72 6.00 -10.10 11.75
N GLN A 73 6.39 -9.71 12.97
CA GLN A 73 5.99 -8.42 13.55
C GLN A 73 6.43 -7.21 12.69
N TYR A 74 7.55 -7.32 11.97
CA TYR A 74 8.04 -6.26 11.10
C TYR A 74 7.32 -6.28 9.76
N ILE A 75 6.99 -7.47 9.26
CA ILE A 75 6.19 -7.65 8.04
C ILE A 75 4.76 -7.09 8.23
N LEU A 76 4.16 -7.24 9.42
CA LEU A 76 2.82 -6.73 9.71
C LEU A 76 2.69 -5.21 9.56
N GLN A 77 3.77 -4.45 9.76
CA GLN A 77 3.76 -2.99 9.59
C GLN A 77 3.37 -2.57 8.18
N MET A 78 3.77 -3.35 7.16
CA MET A 78 3.37 -3.11 5.77
C MET A 78 1.85 -3.25 5.57
N TYR A 79 1.19 -4.13 6.32
CA TYR A 79 -0.23 -4.44 6.18
C TYR A 79 -1.13 -3.55 7.06
N GLU A 80 -0.57 -2.94 8.12
CA GLU A 80 -1.27 -2.11 9.10
C GLU A 80 -1.30 -0.61 8.72
N GLN A 81 -0.91 -0.25 7.50
CA GLN A 81 -0.85 1.14 7.06
C GLN A 81 -2.23 1.82 7.11
N GLU A 82 -2.28 3.06 7.60
CA GLU A 82 -3.54 3.81 7.85
C GLU A 82 -4.44 3.87 6.61
N TRP A 83 -3.88 4.03 5.42
CA TRP A 83 -4.64 4.12 4.17
C TRP A 83 -5.31 2.81 3.73
N LEU A 84 -4.88 1.66 4.28
CA LEU A 84 -5.48 0.35 4.07
C LEU A 84 -6.63 0.07 5.05
N ILE A 85 -6.47 0.47 6.32
CA ILE A 85 -7.35 0.08 7.42
C ILE A 85 -8.35 1.17 7.86
N SER A 86 -8.22 2.40 7.34
CA SER A 86 -9.09 3.51 7.73
C SER A 86 -10.46 3.45 7.04
N LYS A 87 -11.54 3.47 7.83
CA LYS A 87 -12.93 3.70 7.35
C LYS A 87 -13.22 5.18 7.01
N LYS A 88 -12.23 6.05 7.11
CA LYS A 88 -12.33 7.49 6.79
C LYS A 88 -11.37 7.84 5.65
N PRO A 89 -11.70 8.85 4.83
CA PRO A 89 -10.81 9.29 3.77
C PRO A 89 -9.43 9.69 4.31
N VAL A 90 -8.38 9.11 3.74
CA VAL A 90 -6.98 9.41 4.08
C VAL A 90 -6.38 10.35 3.03
N LYS A 91 -5.64 11.35 3.50
CA LYS A 91 -4.97 12.31 2.62
C LYS A 91 -3.60 11.77 2.23
N LEU A 92 -3.48 11.31 0.99
CA LEU A 92 -2.24 10.79 0.42
C LEU A 92 -1.54 11.89 -0.39
N LYS A 93 -0.30 12.17 -0.04
CA LYS A 93 0.63 13.02 -0.79
C LYS A 93 1.51 12.14 -1.67
N MET A 94 2.12 12.75 -2.68
CA MET A 94 3.09 12.04 -3.51
C MET A 94 4.27 11.47 -2.70
N ASN A 95 4.72 12.19 -1.66
CA ASN A 95 5.81 11.71 -0.80
C ASN A 95 5.38 10.52 0.08
N ASP A 96 4.09 10.35 0.35
CA ASP A 96 3.60 9.21 1.14
C ASP A 96 3.77 7.91 0.36
N LEU A 97 3.75 7.95 -0.99
CA LEU A 97 4.08 6.78 -1.83
C LEU A 97 5.52 6.29 -1.65
N GLU A 98 6.46 7.17 -1.30
CA GLU A 98 7.84 6.76 -1.00
C GLU A 98 7.94 6.01 0.33
N ALA A 99 7.12 6.38 1.32
CA ALA A 99 7.00 5.62 2.55
C ALA A 99 6.35 4.26 2.26
N ILE A 100 5.24 4.23 1.52
CA ILE A 100 4.53 3.00 1.17
C ILE A 100 5.46 2.01 0.44
N ILE A 101 6.24 2.46 -0.55
CA ILE A 101 7.17 1.57 -1.26
C ILE A 101 8.36 1.12 -0.38
N MET A 102 8.73 1.91 0.63
CA MET A 102 9.78 1.53 1.59
C MET A 102 9.32 0.33 2.42
N GLU A 103 8.10 0.37 2.97
CA GLU A 103 7.50 -0.75 3.71
C GLU A 103 7.46 -2.04 2.87
N VAL A 104 7.11 -1.93 1.58
CA VAL A 104 7.08 -3.08 0.66
C VAL A 104 8.48 -3.66 0.43
N LYS A 105 9.49 -2.80 0.24
CA LYS A 105 10.88 -3.25 0.08
C LYS A 105 11.39 -3.91 1.34
N GLU A 106 11.16 -3.32 2.51
CA GLU A 106 11.61 -3.86 3.79
C GLU A 106 11.00 -5.25 4.03
N THR A 107 9.70 -5.40 3.78
CA THR A 107 9.03 -6.70 3.82
C THR A 107 9.65 -7.70 2.84
N ARG A 108 9.90 -7.29 1.59
CA ARG A 108 10.56 -8.15 0.59
C ARG A 108 11.95 -8.60 1.03
N GLU A 109 12.76 -7.70 1.58
CA GLU A 109 14.10 -8.03 2.09
C GLU A 109 14.03 -9.01 3.26
N ILE A 110 13.06 -8.85 4.17
CA ILE A 110 12.82 -9.80 5.25
C ILE A 110 12.42 -11.18 4.71
N LEU A 111 11.49 -11.24 3.74
CA LEU A 111 11.08 -12.50 3.14
C LEU A 111 12.24 -13.20 2.40
N LEU A 112 13.11 -12.43 1.74
CA LEU A 112 14.34 -12.95 1.15
C LEU A 112 15.31 -13.47 2.21
N GLU A 113 15.51 -12.74 3.31
CA GLU A 113 16.32 -13.18 4.44
C GLU A 113 15.83 -14.55 4.94
N LEU A 114 14.52 -14.69 5.16
CA LEU A 114 13.90 -15.94 5.59
C LEU A 114 14.16 -17.08 4.60
N ALA A 115 14.06 -16.81 3.30
CA ALA A 115 14.29 -17.82 2.26
C ALA A 115 15.71 -18.41 2.26
N PHE A 116 16.71 -17.66 2.74
CA PHE A 116 18.11 -18.10 2.82
C PHE A 116 18.52 -18.63 4.20
N ARG A 117 17.90 -18.14 5.27
CA ARG A 117 18.32 -18.46 6.65
C ARG A 117 17.54 -19.63 7.26
N GLU A 118 16.29 -19.82 6.86
CA GLU A 118 15.41 -20.85 7.41
C GLU A 118 15.28 -22.06 6.47
N THR A 119 14.93 -23.21 7.04
CA THR A 119 14.65 -24.43 6.26
C THR A 119 13.16 -24.74 6.28
N TYR A 120 12.53 -24.49 5.14
CA TYR A 120 11.11 -24.74 4.89
C TYR A 120 10.86 -25.97 4.03
N SER A 121 9.67 -26.56 4.13
CA SER A 121 9.19 -27.58 3.18
C SER A 121 9.07 -26.99 1.76
N HIS A 122 8.90 -27.85 0.76
CA HIS A 122 8.77 -27.38 -0.63
C HIS A 122 7.53 -26.50 -0.80
N GLU A 123 6.41 -26.88 -0.20
CA GLU A 123 5.16 -26.12 -0.23
C GLU A 123 5.31 -24.75 0.44
N THR A 124 5.87 -24.70 1.65
CA THR A 124 6.13 -23.44 2.35
C THR A 124 7.04 -22.51 1.54
N LYS A 125 8.04 -23.05 0.81
CA LYS A 125 8.91 -22.26 -0.09
C LYS A 125 8.15 -21.69 -1.28
N ASP A 126 7.17 -22.41 -1.82
CA ASP A 126 6.39 -21.92 -2.95
C ASP A 126 5.51 -20.73 -2.55
N TYR A 127 4.88 -20.78 -1.36
CA TYR A 127 4.17 -19.62 -0.81
C TYR A 127 5.11 -18.45 -0.53
N LEU A 128 6.27 -18.68 0.10
CA LEU A 128 7.27 -17.64 0.35
C LEU A 128 7.71 -16.94 -0.94
N LYS A 129 8.01 -17.73 -1.98
CA LYS A 129 8.37 -17.23 -3.31
C LYS A 129 7.24 -16.40 -3.93
N ALA A 130 5.99 -16.84 -3.78
CA ALA A 130 4.84 -16.10 -4.29
C ALA A 130 4.68 -14.75 -3.57
N SER A 131 4.82 -14.70 -2.23
CA SER A 131 4.81 -13.46 -1.47
C SER A 131 5.91 -12.49 -1.92
N ILE A 132 7.16 -12.97 -2.07
CA ILE A 132 8.30 -12.15 -2.55
C ILE A 132 8.00 -11.56 -3.93
N LYS A 133 7.49 -12.38 -4.86
CA LYS A 133 7.13 -11.92 -6.20
C LYS A 133 6.02 -10.85 -6.13
N SER A 134 5.01 -11.07 -5.31
CA SER A 134 3.92 -10.12 -5.15
C SER A 134 4.39 -8.78 -4.54
N CYS A 135 5.41 -8.77 -3.66
CA CYS A 135 6.05 -7.52 -3.23
C CYS A 135 6.74 -6.78 -4.40
N LEU A 136 7.41 -7.49 -5.30
CA LEU A 136 8.01 -6.88 -6.50
C LEU A 136 6.97 -6.26 -7.42
N ASP A 137 5.85 -6.95 -7.63
CA ASP A 137 4.73 -6.46 -8.45
C ASP A 137 4.12 -5.20 -7.80
N LEU A 138 3.93 -5.18 -6.46
CA LEU A 138 3.50 -4.01 -5.70
C LEU A 138 4.45 -2.82 -5.85
N GLU A 139 5.76 -3.05 -5.75
CA GLU A 139 6.76 -1.99 -5.96
C GLU A 139 6.64 -1.36 -7.35
N GLU A 140 6.40 -2.17 -8.39
CA GLU A 140 6.20 -1.68 -9.76
C GLU A 140 4.93 -0.84 -9.86
N SER A 141 3.80 -1.32 -9.33
CA SER A 141 2.52 -0.59 -9.31
C SER A 141 2.63 0.75 -8.59
N ILE A 142 3.31 0.80 -7.43
CA ILE A 142 3.53 2.03 -6.67
C ILE A 142 4.42 3.00 -7.46
N ARG A 143 5.51 2.52 -8.09
CA ARG A 143 6.37 3.38 -8.95
C ARG A 143 5.62 3.93 -10.16
N TYR A 144 4.76 3.13 -10.76
CA TYR A 144 3.91 3.59 -11.85
C TYR A 144 2.99 4.74 -11.40
N LEU A 145 2.43 4.63 -10.19
CA LEU A 145 1.63 5.69 -9.57
C LEU A 145 2.46 6.95 -9.22
N GLN A 146 3.69 6.80 -8.71
CA GLN A 146 4.60 7.93 -8.46
C GLN A 146 4.92 8.74 -9.74
N ASN A 147 4.98 8.06 -10.89
CA ASN A 147 5.24 8.70 -12.18
C ASN A 147 3.97 9.26 -12.86
N SER A 148 2.80 9.10 -12.24
CA SER A 148 1.49 9.48 -12.79
C SER A 148 1.08 10.93 -12.47
N GLN A 149 2.02 11.88 -12.52
CA GLN A 149 1.84 13.27 -12.05
C GLN A 149 0.70 14.04 -12.75
N ASN A 150 0.40 13.69 -14.00
CA ASN A 150 -0.66 14.35 -14.77
C ASN A 150 -1.96 13.53 -14.84
N ASN A 151 -2.08 12.45 -14.07
CA ASN A 151 -3.30 11.68 -14.03
C ASN A 151 -4.42 12.46 -13.34
N SER A 152 -5.63 12.27 -13.87
CA SER A 152 -6.82 12.84 -13.25
C SER A 152 -7.08 12.20 -11.89
N ARG A 153 -7.81 12.91 -11.03
CA ARG A 153 -8.26 12.41 -9.72
C ARG A 153 -8.91 11.04 -9.83
N SER A 154 -9.83 10.83 -10.78
CA SER A 154 -10.51 9.55 -10.96
C SER A 154 -9.55 8.42 -11.37
N THR A 155 -8.55 8.74 -12.20
CA THR A 155 -7.51 7.78 -12.59
C THR A 155 -6.64 7.41 -11.40
N LEU A 156 -6.18 8.39 -10.62
CA LEU A 156 -5.40 8.16 -9.41
C LEU A 156 -6.18 7.34 -8.38
N THR A 157 -7.45 7.67 -8.12
CA THR A 157 -8.31 6.90 -7.21
C THR A 157 -8.43 5.44 -7.64
N ARG A 158 -8.60 5.18 -8.95
CA ARG A 158 -8.63 3.81 -9.46
C ARG A 158 -7.29 3.10 -9.27
N GLN A 159 -6.17 3.76 -9.55
CA GLN A 159 -4.85 3.18 -9.33
C GLN A 159 -4.61 2.83 -7.86
N PHE A 160 -4.98 3.71 -6.92
CA PHE A 160 -4.90 3.40 -5.49
C PHE A 160 -5.79 2.21 -5.08
N ARG A 161 -6.99 2.07 -5.66
CA ARG A 161 -7.85 0.89 -5.40
C ARG A 161 -7.22 -0.41 -5.93
N ASN A 162 -6.58 -0.37 -7.09
CA ASN A 162 -5.87 -1.53 -7.61
C ASN A 162 -4.72 -1.92 -6.68
N ILE A 163 -3.91 -0.94 -6.26
CA ILE A 163 -2.83 -1.16 -5.30
C ILE A 163 -3.38 -1.70 -3.97
N GLN A 164 -4.49 -1.18 -3.45
CA GLN A 164 -5.15 -1.73 -2.26
C GLN A 164 -5.46 -3.23 -2.44
N GLY A 165 -6.04 -3.62 -3.58
CA GLY A 165 -6.30 -5.03 -3.89
C GLY A 165 -5.02 -5.86 -3.96
N GLU A 166 -3.95 -5.32 -4.53
CA GLU A 166 -2.64 -5.97 -4.57
C GLU A 166 -2.04 -6.17 -3.17
N PHE A 167 -2.20 -5.21 -2.24
CA PHE A 167 -1.81 -5.37 -0.83
C PHE A 167 -2.59 -6.49 -0.14
N ILE A 168 -3.91 -6.55 -0.35
CA ILE A 168 -4.77 -7.61 0.22
C ILE A 168 -4.34 -8.98 -0.32
N SER A 169 -4.16 -9.12 -1.64
CA SER A 169 -3.68 -10.38 -2.23
C SER A 169 -2.27 -10.75 -1.77
N ASN A 170 -1.39 -9.77 -1.54
CA ASN A 170 -0.06 -10.03 -0.98
C ASN A 170 -0.15 -10.56 0.46
N PHE A 171 -1.07 -10.01 1.26
CA PHE A 171 -1.35 -10.48 2.62
C PHE A 171 -1.87 -11.91 2.65
N ASP A 172 -2.75 -12.30 1.73
CA ASP A 172 -3.25 -13.68 1.60
C ASP A 172 -2.11 -14.68 1.33
N LEU A 173 -1.18 -14.30 0.44
CA LEU A 173 0.00 -15.11 0.14
C LEU A 173 0.90 -15.26 1.37
N TYR A 174 1.13 -14.16 2.09
CA TYR A 174 1.93 -14.18 3.31
C TYR A 174 1.27 -15.01 4.42
N THR A 175 -0.05 -14.91 4.56
CA THR A 175 -0.83 -15.73 5.49
C THR A 175 -0.70 -17.21 5.16
N SER A 176 -0.80 -17.58 3.88
CA SER A 176 -0.61 -18.95 3.41
C SER A 176 0.80 -19.47 3.72
N PHE A 177 1.83 -18.65 3.48
CA PHE A 177 3.21 -18.96 3.86
C PHE A 177 3.34 -19.24 5.36
N TYR A 178 2.83 -18.35 6.20
CA TYR A 178 2.95 -18.48 7.65
C TYR A 178 2.19 -19.69 8.20
N GLN A 179 0.99 -19.97 7.67
CA GLN A 179 0.20 -21.14 8.03
C GLN A 179 0.91 -22.45 7.64
N SER A 180 1.45 -22.53 6.42
CA SER A 180 2.22 -23.68 5.95
C SER A 180 3.46 -23.91 6.82
N PHE A 181 4.19 -22.83 7.14
CA PHE A 181 5.32 -22.87 8.07
C PHE A 181 4.93 -23.41 9.46
N LYS A 182 3.79 -22.97 10.01
CA LYS A 182 3.32 -23.45 11.31
C LYS A 182 2.97 -24.94 11.28
N SER A 183 2.38 -25.41 10.19
CA SER A 183 2.12 -26.84 9.98
C SER A 183 3.42 -27.65 9.92
N ASP A 184 4.43 -27.17 9.18
CA ASP A 184 5.76 -27.79 9.11
C ASP A 184 6.43 -27.93 10.49
N LEU A 185 6.14 -27.04 11.44
CA LEU A 185 6.66 -27.10 12.81
C LEU A 185 5.94 -28.14 13.67
N LEU A 186 4.64 -28.33 13.49
CA LEU A 186 3.84 -29.28 14.28
C LEU A 186 4.07 -30.74 13.86
N GLU A 187 4.57 -30.98 12.65
CA GLU A 187 4.88 -32.31 12.12
C GLU A 187 6.29 -32.81 12.49
N LYS A 188 7.13 -31.98 13.10
CA LYS A 188 8.50 -32.33 13.56
C LYS A 188 8.53 -32.77 15.02
#